data_AF-A0A1Y3B514-F1
#
_entry.id   AF-A0A1Y3B514-F1
#
_cell.length_a   1.000
_cell.length_b   1.000
_cell.length_c   1.000
_cell.angle_alpha   90.00
_cell.angle_beta   90.00
_cell.angle_gamma   90.00
#
_symmetry.space_group_name_H-M   'P 1'
#
loop_
_entity.id
_entity.type
_entity.pdbx_description
1 polymer ?
#
loop_
_entity_poly.entity_id
_entity_poly.type
_entity_poly.pdbx_seq_one_letter_code
_entity_poly.pdbx_strand_id
1 'polypeptide(L)'
;WLICFLQVISTFILIVIEINVFLLVAIPLLFFYYLIQKFYVATSRQLKRLESVTRSPIYSHFGETLSGVSTIRAYGCSKRFIQESNQRVDTNQRCYFPSVIANRWLAIRLEFCGNLITFFAAAFSVLSRDSFQSQPGFAGLIMTYAMSITQTLNWLIRMTSEMETNVVSVERIDEYCHIPTE
;
A
#
# COMPACT_ATOMS: atom_id res chain seq x y z
N TRP A 1 -3.99 -10.96 -2.67
CA TRP A 1 -2.52 -10.92 -2.80
C TRP A 1 -2.02 -11.87 -3.90
N LEU A 2 -2.18 -13.19 -3.77
CA LEU A 2 -1.69 -14.19 -4.74
C LEU A 2 -2.12 -13.92 -6.20
N ILE A 3 -3.40 -13.61 -6.44
CA ILE A 3 -3.91 -13.30 -7.78
C ILE A 3 -3.20 -12.10 -8.40
N CYS A 4 -3.05 -11.00 -7.65
CA CYS A 4 -2.34 -9.81 -8.13
C CYS A 4 -0.86 -10.10 -8.42
N PHE A 5 -0.22 -10.91 -7.57
CA PHE A 5 1.19 -11.29 -7.72
C PHE A 5 1.40 -12.10 -9.00
N LEU A 6 0.57 -13.14 -9.21
CA LEU A 6 0.61 -13.97 -10.41
C LEU A 6 0.30 -13.16 -11.68
N GLN A 7 -0.64 -12.22 -11.61
CA GLN A 7 -1.01 -11.37 -12.75
C GLN A 7 0.13 -10.43 -13.17
N VAL A 8 0.86 -9.85 -12.21
CA VAL A 8 2.03 -9.01 -12.49
C VAL A 8 3.13 -9.84 -13.15
N ILE A 9 3.44 -11.02 -12.60
CA ILE A 9 4.45 -11.93 -13.15
C ILE A 9 4.08 -12.35 -14.57
N SER A 10 2.83 -12.78 -14.79
CA SER A 10 2.34 -13.18 -16.10
C SER A 10 2.45 -12.05 -17.13
N THR A 11 2.09 -10.83 -16.74
CA THR A 11 2.21 -9.67 -17.64
C THR A 11 3.67 -9.37 -18.00
N PHE A 12 4.57 -9.39 -17.02
CA PHE A 12 6.01 -9.19 -17.28
C PHE A 12 6.58 -10.27 -18.20
N ILE A 13 6.24 -11.54 -17.97
CA ILE A 13 6.70 -12.66 -18.79
C ILE A 13 6.22 -12.51 -20.25
N LEU A 14 4.94 -12.16 -20.44
CA LEU A 14 4.37 -11.94 -21.78
C LEU A 14 5.07 -10.80 -22.52
N ILE A 15 5.33 -9.67 -21.86
CA ILE A 15 6.02 -8.54 -22.48
C ILE A 15 7.46 -8.92 -22.84
N VAL A 16 8.17 -9.65 -21.99
CA VAL A 16 9.57 -10.04 -22.22
C VAL A 16 9.71 -11.05 -23.36
N ILE A 17 8.80 -12.03 -23.49
CA ILE A 17 8.84 -13.01 -24.58
C ILE A 17 8.66 -12.33 -25.94
N GLU A 18 7.71 -11.39 -26.03
CA GLU A 18 7.40 -10.72 -27.29
C GLU A 18 8.39 -9.60 -27.61
N ILE A 19 8.88 -8.89 -26.60
CA ILE A 19 9.80 -7.76 -26.75
C ILE A 19 11.07 -8.05 -25.94
N ASN A 20 11.97 -8.85 -26.48
CA ASN A 20 13.24 -9.21 -25.81
C ASN A 20 14.06 -7.98 -25.37
N VAL A 21 14.00 -6.88 -26.14
CA VAL A 21 14.70 -5.61 -25.83
C VAL A 21 14.12 -4.91 -24.59
N PHE A 22 12.87 -5.21 -24.21
CA PHE A 22 12.21 -4.63 -23.05
C PHE A 22 12.94 -4.95 -21.74
N LEU A 23 13.72 -6.04 -21.69
CA LEU A 23 14.51 -6.42 -20.52
C LEU A 23 15.49 -5.30 -20.09
N LEU A 24 16.07 -4.56 -21.05
CA LEU A 24 16.96 -3.43 -20.76
C LEU A 24 16.26 -2.30 -20.00
N VAL A 25 14.96 -2.10 -20.24
CA VAL A 25 14.13 -1.10 -19.54
C VAL A 25 13.55 -1.69 -18.25
N ALA A 26 13.23 -2.98 -18.24
CA ALA A 26 12.66 -3.65 -17.08
C ALA A 26 13.62 -3.67 -15.88
N ILE A 27 14.92 -3.91 -16.10
CA ILE A 27 15.93 -3.96 -15.03
C ILE A 27 15.99 -2.65 -14.20
N PRO A 28 16.20 -1.46 -14.80
CA PRO A 28 16.23 -0.21 -14.04
C PRO A 28 14.88 0.12 -13.40
N LEU A 29 13.77 -0.21 -14.06
CA LEU A 29 12.44 -0.05 -13.47
C LEU A 29 12.25 -0.93 -12.23
N LEU A 30 12.61 -2.20 -12.28
CA LEU A 30 12.53 -3.13 -11.14
C LEU A 30 13.39 -2.65 -9.97
N PHE A 31 14.59 -2.14 -10.25
CA PHE A 31 15.44 -1.54 -9.21
C PHE A 31 14.76 -0.32 -8.56
N PHE A 32 14.16 0.57 -9.36
CA PHE A 32 13.44 1.73 -8.85
C PHE A 32 12.19 1.32 -8.04
N TYR A 33 11.43 0.33 -8.50
CA TYR A 33 10.31 -0.27 -7.75
C TYR A 33 10.76 -0.82 -6.41
N TYR A 34 11.87 -1.56 -6.37
CA TYR A 34 12.40 -2.12 -5.12
C TYR A 34 12.76 -1.02 -4.11
N LEU A 35 13.39 0.07 -4.56
CA LEU A 35 13.71 1.21 -3.70
C LEU A 35 12.44 1.89 -3.15
N ILE A 36 11.44 2.14 -4.00
CA ILE A 36 10.15 2.71 -3.58
C ILE A 36 9.48 1.80 -2.56
N GLN A 37 9.41 0.49 -2.83
CA GLN A 37 8.78 -0.48 -1.95
C GLN A 37 9.47 -0.51 -0.59
N LYS A 38 10.80 -0.60 -0.57
CA LYS A 38 11.60 -0.64 0.67
C LYS A 38 11.37 0.60 1.52
N PHE A 39 11.36 1.79 0.91
CA PHE A 39 11.10 3.05 1.60
C PHE A 39 9.65 3.13 2.11
N TYR A 40 8.68 2.84 1.24
CA TYR A 40 7.26 2.93 1.56
C TYR A 40 6.86 2.00 2.70
N VAL A 41 7.29 0.73 2.66
CA VAL A 41 6.93 -0.27 3.68
C VAL A 41 7.47 0.16 5.05
N ALA A 42 8.72 0.61 5.12
CA ALA A 42 9.32 1.08 6.36
C ALA A 42 8.55 2.27 6.96
N THR A 43 8.22 3.27 6.14
CA THR A 43 7.48 4.46 6.58
C THR A 43 6.02 4.14 6.95
N SER A 44 5.31 3.39 6.11
CA SER A 44 3.91 3.01 6.31
C SER A 44 3.72 2.25 7.62
N ARG A 45 4.63 1.32 7.94
CA ARG A 45 4.59 0.56 9.20
C ARG A 45 4.71 1.47 10.43
N GLN A 46 5.63 2.44 10.41
CA GLN A 46 5.78 3.37 11.54
C GLN A 46 4.58 4.32 11.67
N LEU A 47 4.05 4.82 10.56
CA LEU A 47 2.84 5.65 10.56
C LEU A 47 1.64 4.89 11.14
N LYS A 48 1.45 3.64 10.74
CA LYS A 48 0.37 2.80 11.25
C LYS A 48 0.52 2.47 12.74
N ARG A 49 1.76 2.30 13.21
CA ARG A 49 2.06 2.15 14.64
C ARG A 49 1.67 3.41 15.43
N LEU A 50 2.06 4.59 14.96
CA LEU A 50 1.72 5.87 15.59
C LEU A 50 0.20 6.11 15.60
N GLU A 51 -0.48 5.81 14.49
CA GLU A 51 -1.94 5.87 14.40
C GLU A 51 -2.60 4.97 15.44
N SER A 52 -2.15 3.72 15.56
CA SER A 52 -2.70 2.76 16.54
C SER A 52 -2.51 3.23 17.99
N VAL A 53 -1.31 3.70 18.34
CA VAL A 53 -0.98 4.18 19.69
C VAL A 53 -1.76 5.46 20.05
N THR A 54 -1.99 6.35 19.10
CA THR A 54 -2.75 7.59 19.36
C THR A 54 -4.26 7.38 19.34
N ARG A 55 -4.75 6.27 18.81
CA ARG A 55 -6.19 5.95 18.75
C ARG A 55 -6.71 5.37 20.07
N SER A 56 -5.91 4.57 20.79
CA SER A 56 -6.36 3.93 22.04
C SER A 56 -6.78 4.92 23.15
N PRO A 57 -6.11 6.07 23.39
CA PRO A 57 -6.49 7.00 24.44
C PRO A 57 -7.83 7.70 24.20
N ILE A 58 -8.31 7.74 22.94
CA ILE A 58 -9.64 8.27 22.59
C ILE A 58 -10.71 7.32 23.15
N TYR A 59 -10.55 6.02 22.93
CA TYR A 59 -11.49 5.02 23.45
C TYR A 59 -11.46 4.95 24.97
N SER A 60 -10.28 5.03 25.59
CA SER A 60 -10.16 5.07 27.06
C SER A 60 -10.85 6.31 27.66
N HIS A 61 -10.61 7.50 27.10
CA HIS A 61 -11.26 8.73 27.56
C HIS A 61 -12.78 8.67 27.44
N PHE A 62 -13.28 8.07 26.36
CA PHE A 62 -14.71 7.85 26.17
C PHE A 62 -15.30 6.93 27.25
N GLY A 63 -14.61 5.83 27.58
CA GLY A 63 -15.01 4.93 28.67
C GLY A 63 -15.02 5.59 30.04
N GLU A 64 -14.00 6.40 30.35
CA GLU A 64 -13.92 7.20 31.59
C GLU A 64 -15.06 8.23 31.67
N THR A 65 -15.35 8.92 30.57
CA THR A 65 -16.41 9.92 30.49
C THR A 65 -17.79 9.31 30.70
N LEU A 66 -18.05 8.13 30.12
CA LEU A 66 -19.33 7.42 30.30
C LEU A 66 -19.51 6.97 31.75
N SER A 67 -18.48 6.40 32.35
CA SER A 67 -18.52 5.91 33.74
C SER A 67 -18.68 7.06 34.74
N GLY A 68 -18.08 8.23 34.45
CA GLY A 68 -18.06 9.41 35.33
C GLY A 68 -19.07 10.51 35.00
N VAL A 69 -20.06 10.26 34.13
CA VAL A 69 -20.90 11.32 33.55
C VAL A 69 -21.66 12.16 34.58
N SER A 70 -22.16 11.55 35.64
CA SER A 70 -22.88 12.22 36.73
C SER A 70 -21.98 13.20 37.47
N THR A 71 -20.77 12.75 37.83
CA THR A 71 -19.74 13.56 38.49
C THR A 71 -19.30 14.74 37.63
N ILE A 72 -19.02 14.51 36.35
CA ILE A 72 -18.57 15.57 35.43
C ILE A 72 -19.62 16.69 35.32
N ARG A 73 -20.90 16.32 35.21
CA ARG A 73 -22.02 17.26 35.15
C ARG A 73 -22.23 17.99 36.48
N ALA A 74 -22.14 17.28 37.60
CA ALA A 74 -22.29 17.87 38.94
C ALA A 74 -21.24 18.97 39.22
N TYR A 75 -20.00 18.76 38.78
CA TYR A 75 -18.92 19.74 38.91
C TYR A 75 -18.83 20.75 37.73
N GLY A 76 -19.76 20.71 36.78
CA GLY A 76 -19.79 21.65 35.64
C GLY A 76 -18.57 21.58 34.71
N CYS A 77 -17.82 20.47 34.72
CA CYS A 77 -16.53 20.32 34.03
C CYS A 77 -16.65 19.84 32.57
N SER A 78 -17.85 19.77 32.00
CA SER A 78 -18.12 19.24 30.66
C SER A 78 -17.28 19.89 29.56
N LYS A 79 -17.07 21.22 29.60
CA LYS A 79 -16.26 21.93 28.60
C LYS A 79 -14.80 21.46 28.59
N ARG A 80 -14.22 21.17 29.76
CA ARG A 80 -12.84 20.66 29.89
C ARG A 80 -12.70 19.29 29.23
N PHE A 81 -13.63 18.37 29.51
CA PHE A 81 -13.64 17.04 28.90
C PHE A 81 -13.87 17.07 27.38
N ILE A 82 -14.70 17.99 26.88
CA ILE A 82 -14.87 18.18 25.43
C ILE A 82 -13.56 18.64 24.79
N GLN A 83 -12.89 19.63 25.38
CA GLN A 83 -11.62 20.13 24.87
C GLN A 83 -10.54 19.04 24.88
N GLU A 84 -10.46 18.24 25.95
CA GLU A 84 -9.53 17.13 26.05
C GLU A 84 -9.81 16.04 24.99
N SER A 85 -11.09 15.70 24.76
CA SER A 85 -11.49 14.79 23.70
C SER A 85 -11.07 15.31 22.32
N ASN A 86 -11.30 16.60 22.03
CA ASN A 86 -10.91 17.21 20.76
C ASN A 86 -9.39 17.18 20.56
N GLN A 87 -8.60 17.48 21.59
CA GLN A 87 -7.13 17.41 21.52
C GLN A 87 -6.62 15.99 21.23
N ARG A 88 -7.23 14.96 21.83
CA ARG A 88 -6.88 13.56 21.56
C ARG A 88 -7.21 13.16 20.12
N VAL A 89 -8.38 13.56 19.61
CA VAL A 89 -8.78 13.35 18.22
C VAL A 89 -7.84 14.08 17.25
N ASP A 90 -7.51 15.35 17.52
CA ASP A 90 -6.58 16.13 16.71
C ASP A 90 -5.19 15.48 16.65
N THR A 91 -4.73 14.95 17.78
CA THR A 91 -3.44 14.23 17.86
C THR A 91 -3.46 12.97 16.99
N ASN A 92 -4.53 12.16 17.07
CA ASN A 92 -4.68 11.01 16.20
C ASN A 92 -4.73 11.42 14.72
N GLN A 93 -5.43 12.52 14.41
CA GLN A 93 -5.57 12.97 13.03
C GLN A 93 -4.26 13.49 12.42
N ARG A 94 -3.40 14.11 13.24
CA ARG A 94 -2.03 14.48 12.86
C ARG A 94 -1.18 13.26 12.50
N CYS A 95 -1.43 12.09 13.10
CA CYS A 95 -0.74 10.84 12.77
C CYS A 95 -1.37 10.12 11.56
N TYR A 96 -2.69 10.18 11.42
CA TYR A 96 -3.42 9.53 10.33
C TYR A 96 -3.21 10.22 8.98
N PHE A 97 -3.25 11.56 8.93
CA PHE A 97 -3.17 12.29 7.67
C PHE A 97 -1.88 12.00 6.86
N PRO A 98 -0.68 11.94 7.46
CA PRO A 98 0.53 11.49 6.76
C PRO A 98 0.45 10.08 6.17
N SER A 99 -0.32 9.17 6.78
CA SER A 99 -0.55 7.82 6.25
C SER A 99 -1.31 7.89 4.91
N VAL A 100 -2.32 8.77 4.81
CA VAL A 100 -3.06 9.01 3.56
C VAL A 100 -2.15 9.61 2.49
N ILE A 101 -1.32 10.59 2.85
CA ILE A 101 -0.37 11.22 1.92
C ILE A 101 0.70 10.22 1.45
N ALA A 102 1.20 9.35 2.33
CA ALA A 102 2.15 8.31 1.95
C ALA A 102 1.56 7.32 0.93
N ASN A 103 0.29 6.91 1.12
CA ASN A 103 -0.43 6.08 0.15
C ASN A 103 -0.56 6.78 -1.21
N ARG A 104 -0.87 8.08 -1.23
CA ARG A 104 -0.97 8.86 -2.48
C ARG A 104 0.39 9.02 -3.15
N TRP A 105 1.44 9.27 -2.38
CA TRP A 105 2.81 9.36 -2.88
C TRP A 105 3.25 8.08 -3.59
N LEU A 106 2.96 6.93 -2.98
CA LEU A 106 3.19 5.63 -3.60
C LEU A 106 2.42 5.51 -4.92
N ALA A 107 1.11 5.78 -4.90
CA ALA A 107 0.26 5.64 -6.09
C ALA A 107 0.81 6.42 -7.29
N ILE A 108 1.20 7.69 -7.11
CA ILE A 108 1.76 8.53 -8.18
C ILE A 108 3.05 7.93 -8.76
N ARG A 109 3.93 7.38 -7.90
CA ARG A 109 5.19 6.78 -8.36
C ARG A 109 4.95 5.47 -9.12
N LEU A 110 4.01 4.64 -8.67
CA LEU A 110 3.64 3.41 -9.38
C LEU A 110 2.96 3.72 -10.72
N GLU A 111 2.11 4.75 -10.77
CA GLU A 111 1.49 5.24 -12.00
C GLU A 111 2.53 5.74 -13.00
N PHE A 112 3.52 6.51 -12.54
CA PHE A 112 4.62 6.96 -13.38
C PHE A 112 5.40 5.78 -13.99
N CYS A 113 5.76 4.78 -13.19
CA CYS A 113 6.46 3.59 -13.68
C CYS A 113 5.59 2.77 -14.65
N GLY A 114 4.30 2.61 -14.36
CA GLY A 114 3.35 1.95 -15.25
C GLY A 114 3.25 2.65 -16.61
N ASN A 115 3.16 3.98 -16.61
CA ASN A 115 3.16 4.78 -17.84
C ASN A 115 4.46 4.63 -18.62
N LEU A 116 5.61 4.51 -17.97
CA LEU A 116 6.88 4.21 -18.64
C LEU A 116 6.84 2.82 -19.29
N ILE A 117 6.32 1.79 -18.60
CA ILE A 117 6.14 0.45 -19.17
C ILE A 117 5.28 0.52 -20.43
N THR A 118 4.12 1.17 -20.36
CA THR A 118 3.22 1.34 -21.52
C THR A 118 3.90 2.11 -22.65
N PHE A 119 4.61 3.19 -22.35
CA PHE A 119 5.31 4.01 -23.34
C PHE A 119 6.38 3.20 -24.08
N PHE A 120 7.25 2.50 -23.36
CA PHE A 120 8.30 1.69 -23.98
C PHE A 120 7.75 0.46 -24.70
N ALA A 121 6.72 -0.19 -24.15
CA ALA A 121 6.05 -1.30 -24.83
C ALA A 121 5.44 -0.85 -26.17
N ALA A 122 4.76 0.30 -26.20
CA ALA A 122 4.21 0.87 -27.43
C ALA A 122 5.31 1.29 -28.42
N ALA A 123 6.35 1.98 -27.94
CA ALA A 123 7.46 2.42 -28.77
C ALA A 123 8.19 1.25 -29.43
N PHE A 124 8.55 0.20 -28.65
CA PHE A 124 9.22 -0.97 -29.18
C PHE A 124 8.30 -1.82 -30.07
N SER A 125 7.00 -1.89 -29.78
CA SER A 125 6.04 -2.58 -30.65
C SER A 125 5.95 -1.94 -32.03
N VAL A 126 6.01 -0.60 -32.12
CA VAL A 126 6.02 0.13 -33.40
C VAL A 126 7.37 0.00 -34.11
N LEU A 127 8.49 0.19 -33.39
CA LEU A 127 9.83 0.13 -33.97
C LEU A 127 10.18 -1.26 -34.51
N SER A 128 9.65 -2.31 -33.88
CA SER A 128 9.96 -3.68 -34.24
C SER A 128 8.95 -4.29 -35.23
N ARG A 129 8.05 -3.47 -35.78
CA ARG A 129 7.03 -3.88 -36.76
C ARG A 129 7.60 -4.57 -38.00
N ASP A 130 8.80 -4.18 -38.43
CA ASP A 130 9.44 -4.73 -39.62
C ASP A 130 10.33 -5.95 -39.32
N SER A 131 10.68 -6.18 -38.05
CA SER A 131 11.63 -7.23 -37.62
C SER A 131 10.97 -8.44 -36.98
N PHE A 132 9.76 -8.31 -36.42
CA PHE A 132 9.05 -9.42 -35.81
C PHE A 132 7.99 -10.00 -36.76
N GLN A 133 7.95 -11.32 -36.86
CA GLN A 133 6.84 -12.09 -37.43
C GLN A 133 5.60 -12.11 -36.51
N SER A 134 5.46 -11.15 -35.60
CA SER A 134 4.37 -11.11 -34.62
C SER A 134 3.08 -10.70 -35.32
N GLN A 135 2.04 -11.52 -35.20
CA GLN A 135 0.71 -11.17 -35.68
C GLN A 135 0.22 -9.88 -34.98
N PRO A 136 -0.48 -8.96 -35.68
CA PRO A 136 -0.99 -7.72 -35.10
C PRO A 136 -1.80 -7.91 -33.80
N GLY A 137 -2.40 -9.09 -33.60
CA GLY A 137 -3.12 -9.43 -32.38
C GLY A 137 -2.26 -9.46 -31.11
N PHE A 138 -0.98 -9.86 -31.19
CA PHE A 138 -0.08 -9.88 -30.02
C PHE A 138 0.27 -8.47 -29.54
N ALA A 139 0.44 -7.51 -30.45
CA ALA A 139 0.66 -6.11 -30.09
C ALA A 139 -0.52 -5.54 -29.30
N GLY A 140 -1.76 -5.84 -29.72
CA GLY A 140 -2.97 -5.44 -28.98
C GLY A 140 -3.07 -6.10 -27.60
N LEU A 141 -2.69 -7.37 -27.51
CA LEU A 141 -2.62 -8.11 -26.25
C LEU A 141 -1.63 -7.45 -25.28
N ILE A 142 -0.38 -7.25 -25.72
CA ILE A 142 0.69 -6.60 -24.92
C ILE A 142 0.24 -5.23 -24.43
N MET A 143 -0.36 -4.41 -25.30
CA MET A 143 -0.80 -3.07 -24.93
C MET A 143 -1.90 -3.11 -23.86
N THR A 144 -2.86 -4.03 -23.98
CA THR A 144 -3.94 -4.21 -23.00
C THR A 144 -3.39 -4.61 -21.62
N TYR A 145 -2.44 -5.55 -21.59
CA TYR A 145 -1.78 -5.97 -20.36
C TYR A 145 -0.88 -4.85 -19.78
N ALA A 146 -0.14 -4.13 -20.62
CA ALA A 146 0.72 -3.02 -20.21
C ALA A 146 -0.08 -1.82 -19.66
N MET A 147 -1.31 -1.58 -20.12
CA MET A 147 -2.18 -0.55 -19.54
C MET A 147 -2.76 -0.99 -18.19
N SER A 148 -3.08 -2.27 -18.05
CA SER A 148 -3.69 -2.81 -16.83
C SER A 148 -2.69 -3.03 -15.69
N ILE A 149 -1.40 -3.20 -15.99
CA ILE A 149 -0.38 -3.55 -14.99
C ILE A 149 -0.25 -2.52 -13.88
N THR A 150 -0.42 -1.23 -14.19
CA THR A 150 -0.32 -0.13 -13.23
C THR A 150 -1.30 -0.29 -12.07
N GLN A 151 -2.55 -0.59 -12.40
CA GLN A 151 -3.61 -0.78 -11.40
C GLN A 151 -3.35 -2.03 -10.57
N THR A 152 -2.90 -3.11 -11.22
CA THR A 152 -2.56 -4.37 -10.55
C THR A 152 -1.37 -4.22 -9.60
N LEU A 153 -0.34 -3.46 -9.98
CA LEU A 153 0.82 -3.17 -9.14
C LEU A 153 0.44 -2.33 -7.92
N ASN A 154 -0.42 -1.33 -8.09
CA ASN A 154 -0.96 -0.54 -6.98
C ASN A 154 -1.71 -1.43 -5.98
N TRP A 155 -2.61 -2.27 -6.49
CA TRP A 155 -3.33 -3.26 -5.68
C TRP A 155 -2.39 -4.26 -5.01
N LEU A 156 -1.37 -4.76 -5.71
CA LEU A 156 -0.41 -5.72 -5.16
C LEU A 156 0.34 -5.14 -3.96
N ILE A 157 0.83 -3.91 -4.04
CA ILE A 157 1.58 -3.29 -2.94
C ILE A 157 0.65 -3.03 -1.76
N ARG A 158 -0.58 -2.54 -2.01
CA ARG A 158 -1.59 -2.37 -0.96
C ARG A 158 -1.89 -3.70 -0.25
N MET A 159 -2.13 -4.76 -1.01
CA MET A 159 -2.36 -6.11 -0.46
C MET A 159 -1.14 -6.65 0.29
N THR A 160 0.07 -6.34 -0.17
CA THR A 160 1.31 -6.76 0.52
C THR A 160 1.43 -6.07 1.88
N SER A 161 1.16 -4.77 1.94
CA SER A 161 1.17 -4.01 3.20
C SER A 161 0.08 -4.47 4.17
N GLU A 162 -1.12 -4.77 3.67
CA GLU A 162 -2.20 -5.36 4.48
C GLU A 162 -1.84 -6.76 4.98
N MET A 163 -1.23 -7.60 4.13
CA MET A 163 -0.77 -8.93 4.51
C MET A 163 0.33 -8.86 5.59
N GLU A 164 1.35 -8.01 5.42
CA GLU A 164 2.40 -7.79 6.43
C GLU A 164 1.81 -7.31 7.77
N THR A 165 0.78 -6.45 7.73
CA THR A 165 0.07 -6.02 8.95
C THR A 165 -0.70 -7.17 9.61
N ASN A 166 -1.40 -7.99 8.82
CA ASN A 166 -2.27 -9.04 9.32
C ASN A 166 -1.49 -10.26 9.86
N VAL A 167 -0.30 -10.54 9.31
CA VAL A 167 0.58 -11.62 9.78
C VAL A 167 1.01 -11.43 11.24
N VAL A 168 1.14 -10.18 11.71
CA VAL A 168 1.47 -9.89 13.13
C VAL A 168 0.46 -10.51 14.11
N SER A 169 -0.81 -10.62 13.72
CA SER A 169 -1.82 -11.29 14.55
C SER A 169 -1.58 -12.80 14.66
N VAL A 170 -1.06 -13.43 13.60
CA VAL A 170 -0.70 -14.85 13.58
C VAL A 170 0.54 -15.09 14.42
N GLU A 171 1.56 -14.24 14.29
CA GLU A 171 2.77 -14.28 15.13
C GLU A 171 2.42 -14.24 16.62
N ARG A 172 1.46 -13.40 17.03
CA ARG A 172 0.99 -13.34 18.42
C ARG A 172 0.30 -14.61 18.90
N ILE A 173 -0.50 -15.25 18.05
CA ILE A 173 -1.15 -16.53 18.40
C ILE A 173 -0.08 -17.61 18.58
N ASP A 174 0.90 -17.64 17.69
CA ASP A 174 2.03 -18.56 17.77
C ASP A 174 2.84 -18.35 19.05
N GLU A 175 3.13 -17.11 19.43
CA GLU A 175 3.76 -16.77 20.72
C GLU A 175 2.96 -17.33 21.91
N TYR A 176 1.62 -17.21 21.90
CA TYR A 176 0.76 -17.75 22.95
C TYR A 176 0.66 -19.28 22.96
N CYS A 177 0.95 -19.97 21.86
CA CYS A 177 1.01 -21.43 21.85
C CYS A 177 2.29 -21.98 22.52
N HIS A 178 3.34 -21.17 22.63
CA HIS A 178 4.65 -21.58 23.14
C HIS A 178 4.97 -21.05 24.55
N ILE A 179 4.02 -20.38 25.21
CA ILE A 179 4.18 -20.00 26.62
C ILE A 179 4.23 -21.25 27.52
N PRO A 180 5.09 -21.28 28.56
CA PRO A 180 5.11 -22.38 29.50
C PRO A 180 3.74 -22.54 30.16
N THR A 181 3.25 -23.77 30.21
CA THR A 181 2.03 -24.12 30.95
C THR A 181 2.28 -23.93 32.44
N GLU A 182 1.35 -23.25 33.13
CA GLU A 182 1.32 -23.19 34.61
C GLU A 182 1.25 -24.58 35.25
#